data_AF-A0A961NQ72-F1
#
_entry.id   AF-A0A961NQ72-F1
#
_cell.length_a   1.000
_cell.length_b   1.000
_cell.length_c   1.000
_cell.angle_alpha   90.00
_cell.angle_beta   90.00
_cell.angle_gamma   90.00
#
_symmetry.space_group_name_H-M   'P 1'
#
loop_
_entity.id
_entity.type
_entity.pdbx_description
1 polymer ?
#
loop_
_entity_poly.entity_id
_entity_poly.type
_entity_poly.pdbx_seq_one_letter_code
_entity_poly.pdbx_strand_id
1 'polypeptide(L)'
;MILVHTPEHSFYIDPYETSELAPGDYFSIRNQMPLINVSAQEAEQICKQQSKRLCNIYEWTNACLGTHRFRYSYGQSYKETNCNAQTDAIARTGARSECHNDTGLHDMIGNAMEWVRDSRSGMVVAKGGSYITGAEADCFTTFYFPPEIRHNQIGFRCCHSAAESRTRPGNTRNITPPASDTTEENRDDTSEQMDAPESAQPDESANDNPIDGGENTTTENNESSIDNDQGDNQ
;
A
#
# COMPACT_ATOMS: atom_id res chain seq x y z
N MET A 1 3.33 -7.46 -8.36
CA MET A 1 3.90 -6.19 -7.85
C MET A 1 2.94 -5.06 -8.12
N ILE A 2 2.94 -4.03 -7.28
CA ILE A 2 2.15 -2.80 -7.41
C ILE A 2 3.06 -1.68 -7.91
N LEU A 3 2.59 -0.91 -8.89
CA LEU A 3 3.29 0.27 -9.38
C LEU A 3 3.03 1.45 -8.44
N VAL A 4 4.10 2.09 -7.98
CA VAL A 4 4.08 3.28 -7.14
C VAL A 4 4.72 4.43 -7.91
N HIS A 5 4.07 5.58 -7.87
CA HIS A 5 4.56 6.83 -8.46
C HIS A 5 4.99 7.78 -7.34
N THR A 6 6.22 8.28 -7.43
CA THR A 6 6.70 9.42 -6.63
C THR A 6 7.03 10.59 -7.57
N PRO A 7 7.22 11.81 -7.03
CA PRO A 7 7.69 12.93 -7.84
C PRO A 7 9.02 12.67 -8.56
N GLU A 8 9.90 11.84 -7.98
CA GLU A 8 11.24 11.57 -8.48
C GLU A 8 11.26 10.44 -9.50
N HIS A 9 10.55 9.34 -9.26
CA HIS A 9 10.51 8.19 -10.16
C HIS A 9 9.31 7.27 -9.90
N SER A 10 9.16 6.26 -10.75
CA SER A 10 8.21 5.17 -10.55
C SER A 10 8.93 3.86 -10.29
N PHE A 11 8.35 3.00 -9.47
CA PHE A 11 8.90 1.70 -9.14
C PHE A 11 7.78 0.71 -8.85
N TYR A 12 8.11 -0.57 -8.94
CA TYR A 12 7.25 -1.65 -8.52
C TYR A 12 7.66 -2.13 -7.13
N ILE A 13 6.69 -2.49 -6.29
CA ILE A 13 6.90 -3.10 -4.98
C ILE A 13 6.04 -4.36 -4.84
N ASP A 14 6.54 -5.35 -4.13
CA ASP A 14 5.82 -6.57 -3.82
C ASP A 14 4.63 -6.30 -2.86
N PRO A 15 3.42 -6.83 -3.13
CA PRO A 15 2.21 -6.50 -2.38
C PRO A 15 2.16 -7.04 -0.95
N TYR A 16 2.92 -8.08 -0.67
CA TYR A 16 3.06 -8.74 0.64
C TYR A 16 4.55 -8.92 0.97
N GLU A 17 4.87 -9.20 2.22
CA GLU A 17 6.20 -9.68 2.59
C GLU A 17 6.59 -10.94 1.79
N THR A 18 7.87 -11.10 1.53
CA THR A 18 8.40 -12.27 0.81
C THR A 18 8.20 -13.52 1.67
N SER A 19 7.73 -14.60 1.06
CA SER A 19 7.59 -15.94 1.65
C SER A 19 8.42 -16.95 0.85
N GLU A 20 8.83 -18.05 1.48
CA GLU A 20 9.50 -19.17 0.83
C GLU A 20 8.57 -20.39 0.87
N LEU A 21 8.13 -20.87 -0.31
CA LEU A 21 7.18 -21.99 -0.40
C LEU A 21 7.87 -23.35 -0.47
N ALA A 22 9.07 -23.35 -1.04
CA ALA A 22 10.01 -24.46 -1.06
C ALA A 22 11.42 -23.86 -1.01
N PRO A 23 12.46 -24.63 -0.62
CA PRO A 23 13.82 -24.10 -0.50
C PRO A 23 14.30 -23.42 -1.79
N GLY A 24 14.56 -22.11 -1.73
CA GLY A 24 14.97 -21.28 -2.87
C GLY A 24 13.81 -20.70 -3.72
N ASP A 25 12.57 -21.07 -3.44
CA ASP A 25 11.38 -20.65 -4.18
C ASP A 25 10.64 -19.53 -3.43
N TYR A 26 10.99 -18.29 -3.76
CA TYR A 26 10.52 -17.08 -3.08
C TYR A 26 9.37 -16.39 -3.82
N PHE A 27 8.32 -16.02 -3.08
CA PHE A 27 7.12 -15.38 -3.63
C PHE A 27 6.57 -14.29 -2.71
N SER A 28 5.99 -13.24 -3.29
CA SER A 28 5.15 -12.29 -2.57
C SER A 28 3.69 -12.60 -2.88
N ILE A 29 3.06 -13.36 -1.98
CA ILE A 29 1.66 -13.81 -2.12
C ILE A 29 0.97 -13.81 -0.76
N ARG A 30 -0.36 -13.71 -0.79
CA ARG A 30 -1.22 -13.77 0.40
C ARG A 30 -1.22 -15.15 1.04
N ASN A 31 -1.54 -15.19 2.33
CA ASN A 31 -1.82 -16.38 3.14
C ASN A 31 -0.60 -17.30 3.32
N GLN A 32 0.60 -16.73 3.29
CA GLN A 32 1.85 -17.46 3.51
C GLN A 32 2.58 -16.93 4.72
N MET A 33 3.43 -17.76 5.32
CA MET A 33 4.29 -17.28 6.39
C MET A 33 5.38 -16.40 5.78
N PRO A 34 5.51 -15.14 6.22
CA PRO A 34 6.60 -14.29 5.76
C PRO A 34 7.94 -14.90 6.15
N LEU A 35 8.91 -14.81 5.25
CA LEU A 35 10.28 -15.23 5.47
C LEU A 35 10.97 -14.21 6.39
N ILE A 36 11.14 -14.63 7.63
CA ILE A 36 11.82 -13.90 8.70
C ILE A 36 13.12 -14.60 9.10
N ASN A 37 13.85 -14.04 10.06
CA ASN A 37 15.13 -14.59 10.54
C ASN A 37 16.18 -14.70 9.42
N VAL A 38 16.17 -13.70 8.54
CA VAL A 38 17.16 -13.47 7.49
C VAL A 38 17.92 -12.17 7.78
N SER A 39 19.19 -12.14 7.41
CA SER A 39 19.98 -10.92 7.41
C SER A 39 19.58 -9.98 6.26
N ALA A 40 19.92 -8.70 6.38
CA ALA A 40 19.73 -7.75 5.28
C ALA A 40 20.47 -8.16 3.99
N GLN A 41 21.63 -8.81 4.13
CA GLN A 41 22.40 -9.31 2.99
C GLN A 41 21.68 -10.45 2.24
N GLU A 42 21.10 -11.39 2.98
CA GLU A 42 20.33 -12.49 2.37
C GLU A 42 19.04 -11.99 1.74
N ALA A 43 18.33 -11.08 2.40
CA ALA A 43 17.14 -10.43 1.85
C ALA A 43 17.46 -9.76 0.49
N GLU A 44 18.58 -9.03 0.41
CA GLU A 44 19.06 -8.44 -0.85
C GLU A 44 19.42 -9.49 -1.91
N GLN A 45 20.05 -10.60 -1.52
CA GLN A 45 20.36 -11.70 -2.43
C GLN A 45 19.11 -12.38 -2.98
N ILE A 46 18.09 -12.61 -2.13
CA ILE A 46 16.82 -13.21 -2.51
C ILE A 46 16.07 -12.30 -3.50
N CYS A 47 16.05 -10.98 -3.26
CA CYS A 47 15.47 -10.06 -4.22
C CYS A 47 16.23 -10.10 -5.56
N LYS A 48 17.56 -10.17 -5.54
CA LYS A 48 18.39 -10.28 -6.75
C LYS A 48 18.14 -11.55 -7.54
N GLN A 49 17.94 -12.70 -6.87
CA GLN A 49 17.59 -13.96 -7.53
C GLN A 49 16.29 -13.86 -8.33
N GLN A 50 15.35 -13.04 -7.86
CA GLN A 50 14.10 -12.73 -8.57
C GLN A 50 14.24 -11.60 -9.59
N SER A 51 15.47 -11.17 -9.94
CA SER A 51 15.75 -9.98 -10.76
C SER A 51 15.17 -8.67 -10.20
N LYS A 52 14.97 -8.60 -8.88
CA LYS A 52 14.52 -7.44 -8.12
C LYS A 52 15.67 -6.91 -7.24
N ARG A 53 15.35 -6.03 -6.28
CA ARG A 53 16.24 -5.50 -5.25
C ARG A 53 15.46 -5.22 -3.97
N LEU A 54 16.11 -4.99 -2.84
CA LEU A 54 15.40 -4.38 -1.72
C LEU A 54 14.90 -2.98 -2.09
N CYS A 55 13.76 -2.61 -1.53
CA CYS A 55 13.27 -1.24 -1.56
C CYS A 55 14.26 -0.33 -0.82
N ASN A 56 14.36 0.92 -1.26
CA ASN A 56 15.00 1.93 -0.45
C ASN A 56 14.01 2.56 0.53
N ILE A 57 14.52 3.29 1.52
CA ILE A 57 13.72 3.91 2.58
C ILE A 57 12.64 4.85 2.03
N TYR A 58 12.95 5.63 0.99
CA TYR A 58 12.01 6.55 0.37
C TYR A 58 10.93 5.82 -0.44
N GLU A 59 11.30 4.78 -1.16
CA GLU A 59 10.37 3.91 -1.89
C GLU A 59 9.42 3.21 -0.93
N TRP A 60 9.97 2.58 0.10
CA TRP A 60 9.18 1.87 1.10
C TRP A 60 8.21 2.80 1.81
N THR A 61 8.67 3.98 2.25
CA THR A 61 7.81 4.95 2.94
C THR A 61 6.74 5.51 2.02
N ASN A 62 7.05 5.93 0.78
CA ASN A 62 6.02 6.40 -0.16
C ASN A 62 5.01 5.31 -0.52
N ALA A 63 5.47 4.07 -0.65
CA ALA A 63 4.59 2.93 -0.86
C ALA A 63 3.66 2.72 0.36
N CYS A 64 4.18 2.75 1.59
CA CYS A 64 3.39 2.58 2.82
C CYS A 64 2.30 3.64 2.94
N LEU A 65 2.66 4.90 2.70
CA LEU A 65 1.77 6.06 2.76
C LEU A 65 0.56 5.95 1.82
N GLY A 66 0.69 5.22 0.70
CA GLY A 66 -0.36 5.12 -0.31
C GLY A 66 -0.66 6.46 -0.98
N THR A 67 -1.78 6.56 -1.71
CA THR A 67 -2.16 7.80 -2.38
C THR A 67 -2.75 8.82 -1.41
N HIS A 68 -3.44 8.35 -0.37
CA HIS A 68 -3.97 9.19 0.71
C HIS A 68 -2.91 9.75 1.66
N ARG A 69 -1.69 9.21 1.65
CA ARG A 69 -0.57 9.63 2.50
C ARG A 69 -0.84 9.53 4.00
N PHE A 70 -1.55 8.49 4.41
CA PHE A 70 -1.87 8.26 5.81
C PHE A 70 -0.65 7.81 6.63
N ARG A 71 -0.59 8.22 7.90
CA ARG A 71 0.48 7.85 8.83
C ARG A 71 0.57 6.34 9.03
N TYR A 72 -0.58 5.69 9.27
CA TYR A 72 -0.72 4.25 9.27
C TYR A 72 -1.22 3.85 7.88
N SER A 73 -0.76 2.71 7.35
CA SER A 73 -1.10 2.30 5.97
C SER A 73 -2.60 2.34 5.67
N TYR A 74 -3.45 2.12 6.68
CA TYR A 74 -4.91 2.14 6.59
C TYR A 74 -5.59 3.45 7.01
N GLY A 75 -4.89 4.44 7.57
CA GLY A 75 -5.55 5.62 8.13
C GLY A 75 -4.67 6.57 8.95
N GLN A 76 -5.23 7.74 9.30
CA GLN A 76 -4.49 8.78 10.02
C GLN A 76 -4.22 8.43 11.50
N SER A 77 -5.09 7.62 12.11
CA SER A 77 -5.05 7.27 13.53
C SER A 77 -4.88 5.77 13.71
N TYR A 78 -4.14 5.39 14.75
CA TYR A 78 -3.92 3.99 15.10
C TYR A 78 -5.23 3.28 15.43
N LYS A 79 -5.36 2.07 14.92
CA LYS A 79 -6.43 1.12 15.22
C LYS A 79 -5.78 -0.23 15.55
N GLU A 80 -5.86 -0.61 16.81
CA GLU A 80 -5.17 -1.80 17.34
C GLU A 80 -5.49 -3.10 16.60
N THR A 81 -6.71 -3.24 16.09
CA THR A 81 -7.17 -4.46 15.41
C THR A 81 -6.87 -4.50 13.92
N ASN A 82 -6.48 -3.38 13.30
CA ASN A 82 -6.34 -3.29 11.85
C ASN A 82 -5.13 -4.04 11.34
N CYS A 83 -3.97 -3.89 11.98
CA CYS A 83 -2.73 -4.57 11.61
C CYS A 83 -2.26 -5.49 12.72
N ASN A 84 -1.44 -6.49 12.37
CA ASN A 84 -0.80 -7.34 13.35
C ASN A 84 0.34 -6.56 14.03
N ALA A 85 0.06 -5.68 14.98
CA ALA A 85 1.09 -4.80 15.59
C ALA A 85 1.18 -4.94 17.11
N GLN A 86 0.19 -5.53 17.77
CA GLN A 86 0.15 -5.72 19.21
C GLN A 86 -0.38 -7.11 19.55
N THR A 87 0.40 -8.13 19.20
CA THR A 87 0.09 -9.55 19.39
C THR A 87 1.33 -10.32 19.81
N ASP A 88 1.20 -11.64 19.97
CA ASP A 88 2.28 -12.50 20.45
C ASP A 88 3.10 -13.16 19.33
N ALA A 89 2.63 -13.11 18.09
CA ALA A 89 3.25 -13.85 16.99
C ALA A 89 3.06 -13.21 15.62
N ILE A 90 3.96 -13.61 14.72
CA ILE A 90 3.85 -13.31 13.30
C ILE A 90 2.64 -14.02 12.69
N ALA A 91 1.95 -13.35 11.78
CA ALA A 91 0.79 -13.85 11.08
C ALA A 91 1.12 -14.12 9.61
N ARG A 92 0.23 -14.87 8.95
CA ARG A 92 0.30 -15.04 7.50
C ARG A 92 0.11 -13.70 6.80
N THR A 93 0.81 -13.51 5.69
CA THR A 93 0.68 -12.33 4.83
C THR A 93 -0.79 -12.07 4.48
N GLY A 94 -1.25 -10.84 4.66
CA GLY A 94 -2.61 -10.39 4.43
C GLY A 94 -3.65 -11.03 5.35
N ALA A 95 -3.27 -11.62 6.49
CA ALA A 95 -4.25 -12.22 7.42
C ALA A 95 -5.22 -11.19 8.00
N ARG A 96 -4.79 -9.94 8.15
CA ARG A 96 -5.64 -8.83 8.61
C ARG A 96 -6.25 -8.13 7.40
N SER A 97 -7.57 -8.28 7.21
CA SER A 97 -8.28 -7.72 6.05
C SER A 97 -8.14 -6.20 5.96
N GLU A 98 -8.05 -5.51 7.10
CA GLU A 98 -7.96 -4.05 7.19
C GLU A 98 -6.52 -3.51 7.18
N CYS A 99 -5.50 -4.39 7.18
CA CYS A 99 -4.10 -3.98 7.16
C CYS A 99 -3.63 -3.74 5.73
N HIS A 100 -4.18 -2.72 5.09
CA HIS A 100 -3.74 -2.31 3.76
C HIS A 100 -3.97 -0.84 3.51
N ASN A 101 -3.26 -0.33 2.52
CA ASN A 101 -3.53 0.99 1.97
C ASN A 101 -4.45 0.91 0.74
N ASP A 102 -4.75 2.09 0.21
CA ASP A 102 -5.56 2.33 -0.98
C ASP A 102 -4.96 1.78 -2.29
N THR A 103 -3.67 1.41 -2.29
CA THR A 103 -2.99 0.80 -3.44
C THR A 103 -2.97 -0.73 -3.42
N GLY A 104 -3.51 -1.35 -2.36
CA GLY A 104 -3.51 -2.80 -2.19
C GLY A 104 -2.20 -3.38 -1.66
N LEU A 105 -1.36 -2.55 -1.04
CA LEU A 105 -0.20 -3.03 -0.28
C LEU A 105 -0.64 -3.45 1.12
N HIS A 106 -0.32 -4.68 1.47
CA HIS A 106 -0.67 -5.29 2.75
C HIS A 106 0.51 -5.31 3.69
N ASP A 107 0.21 -5.26 4.99
CA ASP A 107 1.19 -5.48 6.08
C ASP A 107 2.40 -4.54 5.98
N MET A 108 2.20 -3.34 5.44
CA MET A 108 3.26 -2.32 5.39
C MET A 108 3.62 -1.83 6.80
N ILE A 109 2.81 -2.09 7.81
CA ILE A 109 3.11 -1.80 9.21
C ILE A 109 2.75 -3.01 10.07
N GLY A 110 3.56 -3.28 11.09
CA GLY A 110 3.44 -4.48 11.89
C GLY A 110 3.78 -5.75 11.11
N ASN A 111 3.29 -6.89 11.62
CA ASN A 111 3.60 -8.24 11.21
C ASN A 111 5.10 -8.55 11.26
N ALA A 112 5.85 -8.23 10.20
CA ALA A 112 7.30 -8.18 10.20
C ALA A 112 7.79 -6.77 9.95
N MET A 113 8.81 -6.34 10.70
CA MET A 113 9.66 -5.26 10.24
C MET A 113 10.29 -5.65 8.91
N GLU A 114 10.60 -4.67 8.07
CA GLU A 114 11.13 -4.96 6.74
C GLU A 114 12.49 -4.34 6.50
N TRP A 115 13.47 -5.17 6.14
CA TRP A 115 14.75 -4.70 5.65
C TRP A 115 14.57 -3.81 4.42
N VAL A 116 15.27 -2.68 4.40
CA VAL A 116 15.46 -1.84 3.22
C VAL A 116 16.95 -1.79 2.86
N ARG A 117 17.27 -1.41 1.63
CA ARG A 117 18.67 -1.41 1.14
C ARG A 117 19.57 -0.38 1.82
N ASP A 118 18.98 0.64 2.44
CA ASP A 118 19.70 1.76 3.05
C ASP A 118 20.46 1.33 4.31
N SER A 119 21.55 2.02 4.58
CA SER A 119 22.34 1.89 5.80
C SER A 119 22.74 3.26 6.33
N ARG A 120 22.99 3.34 7.63
CA ARG A 120 23.43 4.58 8.28
C ARG A 120 24.48 4.27 9.33
N SER A 121 25.65 4.90 9.21
CA SER A 121 26.76 4.73 10.16
C SER A 121 27.14 3.25 10.37
N GLY A 122 27.12 2.45 9.30
CA GLY A 122 27.43 1.01 9.34
C GLY A 122 26.27 0.11 9.81
N MET A 123 25.13 0.67 10.22
CA MET A 123 23.94 -0.10 10.59
C MET A 123 22.98 -0.25 9.42
N VAL A 124 22.37 -1.42 9.28
CA VAL A 124 21.30 -1.70 8.32
C VAL A 124 19.95 -1.24 8.88
N VAL A 125 19.00 -0.97 7.99
CA VAL A 125 17.74 -0.31 8.33
C VAL A 125 16.55 -1.24 8.13
N ALA A 126 15.66 -1.29 9.12
CA ALA A 126 14.33 -1.89 8.97
C ALA A 126 13.20 -0.86 9.19
N LYS A 127 12.02 -1.13 8.62
CA LYS A 127 10.85 -0.24 8.58
C LYS A 127 9.60 -0.88 9.18
N GLY A 128 8.61 -0.06 9.53
CA GLY A 128 7.20 -0.46 9.71
C GLY A 128 6.80 -1.06 11.06
N GLY A 129 7.77 -1.51 11.87
CA GLY A 129 7.48 -2.23 13.11
C GLY A 129 7.07 -3.68 12.88
N SER A 130 7.05 -4.47 13.95
CA SER A 130 6.68 -5.88 13.94
C SER A 130 5.38 -6.12 14.72
N TYR A 131 4.98 -7.39 14.83
CA TYR A 131 3.80 -7.83 15.58
C TYR A 131 3.73 -7.40 17.06
N ILE A 132 4.83 -6.91 17.65
CA ILE A 132 4.88 -6.50 19.05
C ILE A 132 5.14 -4.99 19.25
N THR A 133 5.24 -4.21 18.17
CA THR A 133 5.64 -2.78 18.24
C THR A 133 4.55 -1.87 18.82
N GLY A 134 3.28 -2.24 18.70
CA GLY A 134 2.12 -1.48 19.16
C GLY A 134 1.84 -0.25 18.29
N ALA A 135 1.34 0.82 18.92
CA ALA A 135 0.94 2.06 18.25
C ALA A 135 2.08 2.78 17.51
N GLU A 136 3.34 2.46 17.79
CA GLU A 136 4.50 3.01 17.08
C GLU A 136 4.78 2.30 15.75
N ALA A 137 4.00 1.28 15.36
CA ALA A 137 4.11 0.66 14.03
C ALA A 137 3.45 1.57 12.97
N ASP A 138 4.24 2.47 12.37
CA ASP A 138 3.77 3.40 11.33
C ASP A 138 4.72 3.51 10.12
N CYS A 139 4.31 4.24 9.09
CA CYS A 139 5.07 4.36 7.83
C CYS A 139 6.42 5.10 7.93
N PHE A 140 6.71 5.74 9.06
CA PHE A 140 7.94 6.49 9.32
C PHE A 140 8.86 5.76 10.31
N THR A 141 8.31 4.84 11.09
CA THR A 141 9.06 4.08 12.09
C THR A 141 10.25 3.36 11.47
N THR A 142 11.42 3.61 12.04
CA THR A 142 12.71 3.18 11.54
C THR A 142 13.53 2.56 12.66
N PHE A 143 14.06 1.36 12.40
CA PHE A 143 14.96 0.67 13.30
C PHE A 143 16.33 0.49 12.64
N TYR A 144 17.38 0.44 13.45
CA TYR A 144 18.76 0.29 13.02
C TYR A 144 19.37 -0.92 13.72
N PHE A 145 20.06 -1.76 12.96
CA PHE A 145 20.65 -2.98 13.46
C PHE A 145 22.07 -3.16 12.94
N PRO A 146 22.94 -3.88 13.66
CA PRO A 146 24.17 -4.40 13.09
C PRO A 146 23.89 -5.29 11.86
N PRO A 147 24.75 -5.25 10.81
CA PRO A 147 24.49 -5.90 9.52
C PRO A 147 24.36 -7.43 9.58
N GLU A 148 24.96 -8.07 10.58
CA GLU A 148 24.96 -9.51 10.80
C GLU A 148 23.69 -10.04 11.48
N ILE A 149 22.81 -9.15 11.94
CA ILE A 149 21.61 -9.55 12.69
C ILE A 149 20.64 -10.33 11.80
N ARG A 150 20.13 -11.40 12.39
CA ARG A 150 18.92 -12.10 11.97
C ARG A 150 17.94 -12.00 13.13
N HIS A 151 16.67 -11.77 12.83
CA HIS A 151 15.66 -11.67 13.88
C HIS A 151 14.34 -12.27 13.40
N ASN A 152 13.64 -12.96 14.30
CA ASN A 152 12.30 -13.54 14.05
C ASN A 152 11.18 -12.49 13.91
N GLN A 153 11.53 -11.21 13.88
CA GLN A 153 10.58 -10.09 13.70
C GLN A 153 10.87 -9.30 12.43
N ILE A 154 11.92 -9.66 11.69
CA ILE A 154 12.37 -8.90 10.53
C ILE A 154 12.37 -9.82 9.31
N GLY A 155 11.62 -9.40 8.30
CA GLY A 155 11.58 -9.96 6.96
C GLY A 155 11.88 -8.87 5.93
N PHE A 156 11.26 -8.95 4.75
CA PHE A 156 11.45 -7.98 3.68
C PHE A 156 10.42 -8.17 2.56
N ARG A 157 10.29 -7.15 1.71
CA ARG A 157 9.67 -7.25 0.38
C ARG A 157 10.57 -6.62 -0.67
N CYS A 158 10.44 -7.06 -1.91
CA CYS A 158 11.31 -6.60 -2.98
C CYS A 158 10.67 -5.47 -3.79
N CYS A 159 11.54 -4.59 -4.30
CA CYS A 159 11.23 -3.56 -5.27
C CYS A 159 11.91 -3.83 -6.61
N HIS A 160 11.35 -3.26 -7.68
CA HIS A 160 11.91 -3.29 -9.02
C HIS A 160 11.75 -1.92 -9.66
N SER A 161 12.76 -1.41 -10.35
CA SER A 161 12.67 -0.10 -11.01
C SER A 161 11.62 -0.15 -12.14
N ALA A 162 10.77 0.86 -12.28
CA ALA A 162 9.96 0.97 -13.49
C ALA A 162 10.88 1.32 -14.66
N ALA A 163 10.64 0.76 -15.86
CA ALA A 163 11.35 1.21 -17.04
C ALA A 163 10.99 2.68 -17.27
N GLU A 164 12.00 3.55 -17.37
CA GLU A 164 11.74 4.92 -17.83
C GLU A 164 11.08 4.86 -19.21
N SER A 165 10.03 5.66 -19.39
CA SER A 165 9.43 5.85 -20.70
C SER A 165 10.55 6.25 -21.67
N ARG A 166 10.92 5.35 -22.59
CA ARG A 166 11.75 5.69 -23.73
C ARG A 166 10.96 6.69 -24.56
N THR A 167 11.12 7.98 -24.29
CA THR A 167 10.89 9.00 -25.31
C THR A 167 11.81 8.62 -26.47
N ARG A 168 11.23 8.03 -27.52
CA ARG A 168 11.93 7.97 -28.82
C ARG A 168 12.34 9.42 -29.11
N PRO A 169 13.60 9.71 -29.48
CA PRO A 169 13.96 11.03 -29.96
C PRO A 169 12.97 11.40 -31.06
N GLY A 170 12.12 12.38 -30.76
CA GLY A 170 11.13 12.88 -31.70
C GLY A 170 11.88 13.41 -32.91
N ASN A 171 11.53 12.86 -34.07
CA ASN A 171 11.86 13.39 -35.37
C ASN A 171 11.26 14.80 -35.48
N THR A 172 11.99 15.83 -35.05
CA THR A 172 11.67 17.23 -35.35
C THR A 172 11.86 17.44 -36.84
N ARG A 173 10.82 17.18 -37.63
CA ARG A 173 10.69 17.84 -38.91
C ARG A 173 10.61 19.34 -38.61
N ASN A 174 11.66 20.07 -38.96
CA ASN A 174 11.67 21.53 -38.97
C ASN A 174 10.54 22.00 -39.88
N ILE A 175 9.40 22.37 -39.29
CA ILE A 175 8.39 23.16 -39.97
C ILE A 175 8.80 24.61 -39.74
N THR A 176 9.43 25.19 -40.76
CA THR A 176 9.67 26.63 -40.85
C THR A 176 8.32 27.35 -40.78
N PRO A 177 8.14 28.36 -39.91
CA PRO A 177 6.90 29.14 -39.92
C PRO A 177 6.83 29.96 -41.22
N PRO A 178 5.66 30.06 -41.88
CA PRO A 178 5.53 30.94 -43.02
C PRO A 178 5.65 32.40 -42.55
N ALA A 179 6.38 33.19 -43.34
CA ALA A 179 6.52 34.62 -43.16
C ALA A 179 5.15 35.32 -43.23
N SER A 180 4.98 36.33 -42.39
CA SER A 180 3.85 37.25 -42.38
C SER A 180 3.72 37.97 -43.71
N ASP A 181 2.58 37.81 -44.38
CA ASP A 181 2.17 38.65 -45.51
C ASP A 181 1.03 39.56 -45.06
N THR A 182 1.28 40.86 -45.21
CA THR A 182 0.36 41.96 -44.92
C THR A 182 -0.30 42.38 -46.22
N THR A 183 -1.62 42.18 -46.35
CA THR A 183 -2.46 43.06 -47.16
C THR A 183 -3.87 43.12 -46.59
N GLU A 184 -4.32 44.36 -46.34
CA GLU A 184 -5.70 44.74 -46.05
C GLU A 184 -6.55 44.64 -47.32
N GLU A 185 -7.80 44.18 -47.20
CA GLU A 185 -8.90 44.76 -47.98
C GLU A 185 -10.24 44.64 -47.24
N ASN A 186 -10.86 45.80 -47.01
CA ASN A 186 -12.19 45.98 -46.44
C ASN A 186 -13.31 45.55 -47.40
N ARG A 187 -14.44 45.06 -46.86
CA ARG A 187 -15.81 45.55 -47.17
C ARG A 187 -16.91 44.85 -46.35
N ASP A 188 -17.51 45.66 -45.47
CA ASP A 188 -18.92 45.92 -45.17
C ASP A 188 -20.04 44.84 -45.13
N ASP A 189 -20.78 44.95 -44.02
CA ASP A 189 -22.24 45.00 -43.88
C ASP A 189 -23.09 43.72 -44.06
N THR A 190 -23.63 43.20 -42.94
CA THR A 190 -25.06 43.41 -42.58
C THR A 190 -25.43 42.63 -41.30
N SER A 191 -26.20 43.30 -40.47
CA SER A 191 -26.86 42.83 -39.25
C SER A 191 -27.90 41.75 -39.50
N GLU A 192 -28.02 40.77 -38.59
CA GLU A 192 -29.32 40.27 -38.16
C GLU A 192 -29.25 39.63 -36.76
N GLN A 193 -30.24 40.00 -35.96
CA GLN A 193 -30.52 39.66 -34.57
C GLN A 193 -31.68 38.64 -34.57
N MET A 194 -32.02 38.07 -33.40
CA MET A 194 -33.18 37.16 -33.11
C MET A 194 -32.85 35.66 -33.24
N ASP A 195 -33.24 34.74 -32.37
CA ASP A 195 -34.00 34.76 -31.11
C ASP A 195 -33.73 33.42 -30.38
N ALA A 196 -33.87 33.42 -29.06
CA ALA A 196 -34.07 32.21 -28.26
C ALA A 196 -35.54 31.77 -28.34
N PRO A 197 -35.84 30.47 -28.21
CA PRO A 197 -36.70 30.02 -27.10
C PRO A 197 -36.28 28.64 -26.61
N GLU A 198 -36.81 28.01 -25.57
CA GLU A 198 -37.56 28.35 -24.36
C GLU A 198 -37.59 27.02 -23.57
N SER A 199 -37.72 27.15 -22.26
CA SER A 199 -37.89 26.12 -21.24
C SER A 199 -38.87 24.97 -21.55
N ALA A 200 -38.56 23.80 -20.99
CA ALA A 200 -39.56 22.95 -20.32
C ALA A 200 -38.90 22.26 -19.11
N GLN A 201 -39.44 22.52 -17.91
CA GLN A 201 -39.16 21.79 -16.67
C GLN A 201 -40.13 20.58 -16.51
N PRO A 202 -40.33 20.01 -15.31
CA PRO A 202 -39.90 18.67 -14.92
C PRO A 202 -41.07 17.68 -14.84
N ASP A 203 -40.80 16.40 -14.64
CA ASP A 203 -41.83 15.45 -14.22
C ASP A 203 -41.49 14.93 -12.81
N GLU A 204 -42.21 15.48 -11.83
CA GLU A 204 -42.38 14.89 -10.51
C GLU A 204 -43.63 14.00 -10.55
N SER A 205 -43.52 12.75 -10.13
CA SER A 205 -44.51 12.20 -9.21
C SER A 205 -43.94 11.05 -8.40
N ALA A 206 -43.91 11.29 -7.09
CA ALA A 206 -43.71 10.33 -6.04
C ALA A 206 -44.88 9.35 -5.97
N ASN A 207 -44.64 8.14 -5.45
CA ASN A 207 -45.53 7.65 -4.41
C ASN A 207 -44.87 6.63 -3.49
N ASP A 208 -45.04 6.93 -2.21
CA ASP A 208 -44.78 6.20 -0.98
C ASP A 208 -45.34 4.77 -0.95
N ASN A 209 -44.62 3.84 -0.30
CA ASN A 209 -44.93 3.49 1.10
C ASN A 209 -43.98 2.43 1.69
N PRO A 210 -43.59 2.58 2.97
CA PRO A 210 -43.00 1.55 3.82
C PRO A 210 -44.06 0.93 4.76
N ILE A 211 -44.00 -0.40 4.97
CA ILE A 211 -44.74 -1.15 6.02
C ILE A 211 -43.82 -2.33 6.42
N ASP A 212 -43.16 -2.32 7.57
CA ASP A 212 -43.60 -2.61 8.95
C ASP A 212 -43.40 -4.08 9.36
N GLY A 213 -42.82 -4.26 10.55
CA GLY A 213 -43.29 -5.24 11.51
C GLY A 213 -42.49 -6.53 11.64
N GLY A 214 -41.87 -6.73 12.80
CA GLY A 214 -41.71 -8.08 13.36
C GLY A 214 -40.49 -8.31 14.24
N GLU A 215 -40.51 -7.77 15.46
CA GLU A 215 -39.77 -8.33 16.59
C GLU A 215 -40.18 -9.79 16.83
N ASN A 216 -39.23 -10.66 17.20
CA ASN A 216 -39.45 -11.53 18.35
C ASN A 216 -38.15 -12.00 19.01
N THR A 217 -38.09 -11.70 20.31
CA THR A 217 -37.28 -12.26 21.40
C THR A 217 -37.32 -13.79 21.43
N THR A 218 -36.30 -14.55 21.87
CA THR A 218 -35.99 -14.83 23.29
C THR A 218 -34.81 -15.81 23.41
N THR A 219 -33.93 -15.53 24.38
CA THR A 219 -33.20 -16.40 25.35
C THR A 219 -33.00 -17.91 25.09
N GLU A 220 -31.77 -18.42 25.28
CA GLU A 220 -31.33 -19.16 26.50
C GLU A 220 -29.96 -19.83 26.31
N ASN A 221 -29.09 -19.59 27.30
CA ASN A 221 -28.23 -20.53 28.04
C ASN A 221 -27.41 -21.60 27.30
N ASN A 222 -26.08 -21.54 27.46
CA ASN A 222 -25.38 -22.67 28.07
C ASN A 222 -24.07 -22.24 28.74
N GLU A 223 -24.11 -22.16 30.07
CA GLU A 223 -22.95 -22.38 30.93
C GLU A 223 -22.53 -23.85 30.81
N SER A 224 -21.23 -24.10 30.75
CA SER A 224 -20.68 -25.35 31.30
C SER A 224 -19.33 -25.06 31.93
N SER A 225 -19.34 -25.05 33.25
CA SER A 225 -18.21 -25.18 34.15
C SER A 225 -17.52 -26.52 33.94
N ILE A 226 -16.20 -26.54 33.96
CA ILE A 226 -15.43 -27.68 34.44
C ILE A 226 -14.42 -27.15 35.46
N ASP A 227 -14.65 -27.54 36.71
CA ASP A 227 -13.76 -27.44 37.86
C ASP A 227 -12.68 -28.54 37.84
N ASN A 228 -11.64 -28.29 38.64
CA ASN A 228 -10.56 -29.16 39.15
C ASN A 228 -9.38 -29.37 38.18
N ASP A 229 -8.12 -29.15 38.60
CA ASP A 229 -7.54 -29.76 39.80
C ASP A 229 -6.37 -28.93 40.40
N GLN A 230 -6.30 -28.90 41.74
CA GLN A 230 -5.11 -28.51 42.50
C GLN A 230 -4.11 -29.68 42.50
N GLY A 231 -2.83 -29.37 42.32
CA GLY A 231 -1.76 -30.35 42.50
C GLY A 231 -0.44 -29.66 42.83
N ASP A 232 -0.19 -29.49 44.12
CA ASP A 232 1.11 -29.21 44.71
C ASP A 232 2.21 -30.15 44.17
N ASN A 233 3.38 -29.61 43.85
CA ASN A 233 4.65 -30.24 44.21
C ASN A 233 5.85 -29.28 44.04
N GLN A 234 6.42 -28.93 45.21
CA GLN A 234 7.81 -28.52 45.49
C GLN A 234 8.31 -27.15 45.03
#